data_AF-A0A3D5DJ10-F1
#
_entry.id   AF-A0A3D5DJ10-F1
#
_cell.length_a   1.000
_cell.length_b   1.000
_cell.length_c   1.000
_cell.angle_alpha   90.00
_cell.angle_beta   90.00
_cell.angle_gamma   90.00
#
_symmetry.space_group_name_H-M   'P 1'
#
loop_
_entity.id
_entity.type
_entity.pdbx_description
1 polymer ?
#
loop_
_entity_poly.entity_id
_entity_poly.type
_entity_poly.pdbx_seq_one_letter_code
_entity_poly.pdbx_strand_id
1 'polypeptide(L)'
;MLTLGQLCEWLNITERHARKLVERNAIPYRKVGHLLRFPEAEVENWCQPKPRSRRITAAPVPGRKEVPSRRGRSRSALPKSLIE
;
A
#
# COMPACT_ATOMS: atom_id res chain seq x y z
N MET A 1 7.76 13.17 -6.10
CA MET A 1 6.88 12.91 -4.93
C MET A 1 6.09 14.18 -4.67
N LEU A 2 4.79 14.16 -4.97
CA LEU A 2 3.92 15.33 -4.90
C LEU A 2 3.45 15.59 -3.46
N THR A 3 3.28 16.85 -3.12
CA THR A 3 2.55 17.31 -1.92
C THR A 3 1.04 17.25 -2.16
N LEU A 4 0.25 17.46 -1.11
CA LEU A 4 -1.22 17.56 -1.24
C LEU A 4 -1.62 18.69 -2.20
N GLY A 5 -0.99 19.87 -2.10
CA GLY A 5 -1.26 21.01 -2.99
C GLY A 5 -0.90 20.71 -4.45
N GLN A 6 0.30 20.17 -4.70
CA GLN A 6 0.74 19.81 -6.05
C GLN A 6 -0.17 18.76 -6.69
N LEU A 7 -0.64 17.78 -5.91
CA LEU A 7 -1.62 16.80 -6.38
C LEU A 7 -2.95 17.47 -6.76
N CYS A 8 -3.42 18.41 -5.94
CA CYS A 8 -4.68 19.12 -6.18
C CYS A 8 -4.64 19.94 -7.46
N GLU A 9 -3.54 20.66 -7.69
CA GLU A 9 -3.29 21.38 -8.93
C GLU A 9 -3.24 20.43 -10.13
N TRP A 10 -2.52 19.32 -10.00
CA TRP A 10 -2.34 18.37 -11.10
C TRP A 10 -3.63 17.67 -11.52
N LEU A 11 -4.43 17.22 -10.56
CA LEU A 11 -5.72 16.56 -10.81
C LEU A 11 -6.88 17.56 -10.98
N ASN A 12 -6.62 18.85 -10.82
CA ASN A 12 -7.62 19.91 -10.81
C ASN A 12 -8.78 19.64 -9.83
N ILE A 13 -8.44 19.24 -8.60
CA ILE A 13 -9.39 18.94 -7.51
C ILE A 13 -9.10 19.79 -6.28
N THR A 14 -10.08 19.90 -5.38
CA THR A 14 -9.90 20.60 -4.10
C THR A 14 -9.16 19.74 -3.08
N GLU A 15 -8.42 20.36 -2.15
CA GLU A 15 -7.78 19.67 -1.02
C GLU A 15 -8.78 18.84 -0.20
N ARG A 16 -9.99 19.39 0.01
CA ARG A 16 -11.05 18.67 0.72
C ARG A 16 -11.39 17.36 0.02
N HIS A 17 -11.45 17.36 -1.30
CA HIS A 17 -11.73 16.15 -2.07
C HIS A 17 -10.54 15.18 -2.01
N ALA A 18 -9.32 15.67 -2.18
CA ALA A 18 -8.11 14.85 -2.07
C ALA A 18 -7.99 14.18 -0.69
N ARG A 19 -8.28 14.89 0.41
CA ARG A 19 -8.30 14.31 1.76
C ARG A 19 -9.36 13.23 1.91
N LYS A 20 -10.57 13.43 1.39
CA LYS A 20 -11.60 12.38 1.37
C LYS A 20 -11.15 11.13 0.60
N LEU A 21 -10.41 11.29 -0.50
CA LEU A 21 -9.86 10.15 -1.23
C LEU A 21 -8.83 9.38 -0.38
N VAL A 22 -7.98 10.10 0.35
CA VAL A 22 -7.00 9.51 1.27
C VAL A 22 -7.69 8.78 2.43
N GLU A 23 -8.68 9.39 3.07
CA GLU A 23 -9.47 8.79 4.15
C GLU A 23 -10.11 7.46 3.72
N ARG A 24 -10.56 7.39 2.47
CA ARG A 24 -11.18 6.20 1.87
C ARG A 24 -10.16 5.21 1.32
N ASN A 25 -8.87 5.50 1.38
CA ASN A 25 -7.79 4.76 0.70
C ASN A 25 -8.05 4.55 -0.81
N ALA A 26 -8.71 5.53 -1.45
CA ALA A 26 -9.07 5.47 -2.86
C ALA A 26 -7.95 5.94 -3.79
N ILE A 27 -6.94 6.64 -3.26
CA ILE A 27 -5.79 7.17 -3.99
C ILE A 27 -4.48 6.65 -3.36
N PRO A 28 -3.44 6.32 -4.15
CA PRO A 28 -2.16 5.90 -3.61
C PRO A 28 -1.44 7.03 -2.87
N TYR A 29 -1.01 6.79 -1.63
CA TYR A 29 -0.25 7.74 -0.83
C TYR A 29 0.78 7.03 0.05
N ARG A 30 1.82 7.77 0.47
CA ARG A 30 2.81 7.34 1.44
C ARG A 30 2.87 8.32 2.60
N LYS A 31 2.92 7.81 3.83
CA LYS A 31 3.14 8.62 5.04
C LYS A 31 4.64 8.82 5.25
N VAL A 32 5.10 10.05 5.17
CA VAL A 32 6.49 10.44 5.43
C VAL A 32 6.50 11.39 6.62
N GLY A 33 6.86 10.85 7.80
CA GLY A 33 6.62 11.54 9.07
C GLY A 33 5.13 11.80 9.27
N HIS A 34 4.76 13.07 9.45
CA HIS A 34 3.37 13.52 9.59
C HIS A 34 2.75 14.01 8.27
N LEU A 35 3.48 13.91 7.15
CA LEU A 35 3.06 14.44 5.87
C LEU A 35 2.58 13.35 4.91
N LEU A 36 1.56 13.68 4.11
CA LEU A 36 1.12 12.87 2.99
C LEU A 36 1.98 13.18 1.76
N ARG A 37 2.50 12.13 1.14
CA ARG A 37 3.27 12.22 -0.11
C ARG A 37 2.65 11.31 -1.17
N PHE A 38 2.56 11.82 -2.38
CA PHE A 38 1.91 11.12 -3.49
C PHE A 38 2.97 10.78 -4.55
N PRO A 39 3.32 9.48 -4.74
CA PRO A 39 4.21 9.06 -5.81
C PRO A 39 3.52 9.26 -7.17
N GLU A 40 4.11 10.11 -8.01
CA GLU A 40 3.55 10.53 -9.30
C GLU A 40 3.24 9.36 -10.22
N ALA A 41 4.18 8.43 -10.40
CA ALA A 41 3.98 7.25 -11.25
C ALA A 41 2.82 6.35 -10.79
N GLU A 42 2.60 6.22 -9.47
CA GLU A 42 1.48 5.43 -8.96
C GLU A 42 0.14 6.16 -9.15
N VAL A 43 0.13 7.48 -8.96
CA VAL A 43 -1.06 8.31 -9.18
C VAL A 43 -1.42 8.35 -10.66
N GLU A 44 -0.44 8.47 -11.56
CA GLU A 44 -0.67 8.43 -13.00
C GLU A 44 -1.28 7.09 -13.43
N ASN A 45 -0.68 5.97 -12.98
CA ASN A 45 -1.21 4.64 -13.24
C ASN A 45 -2.61 4.42 -12.64
N TRP A 46 -2.92 5.10 -11.53
CA TRP A 46 -4.27 5.09 -10.94
C TRP A 46 -5.29 5.89 -11.77
N CYS A 47 -4.88 7.02 -12.35
CA CYS A 47 -5.72 7.83 -13.23
C CYS A 47 -6.03 7.15 -14.57
N GLN A 48 -5.15 6.24 -15.02
CA GLN A 48 -5.37 5.53 -16.26
C GLN A 48 -6.60 4.60 -16.15
N PRO A 49 -7.59 4.73 -17.05
CA PRO A 49 -8.70 3.80 -17.08
C PRO A 49 -8.12 2.41 -17.32
N LYS A 50 -8.35 1.49 -16.37
CA LYS A 50 -7.78 0.15 -16.44
C LYS A 50 -8.15 -0.44 -17.81
N PRO A 51 -7.16 -0.74 -18.68
CA PRO A 51 -7.48 -1.40 -19.93
C PRO A 51 -8.25 -2.66 -19.56
N ARG A 52 -9.31 -2.98 -20.32
CA ARG A 52 -10.08 -4.23 -20.18
C ARG A 52 -9.17 -5.39 -20.57
N SER A 53 -8.11 -5.63 -19.80
CA SER A 53 -7.09 -6.61 -20.08
C SER A 53 -7.43 -7.86 -19.30
N ARG A 54 -7.85 -8.86 -20.07
CA ARG A 54 -7.91 -10.26 -19.71
C ARG A 54 -6.75 -10.60 -18.77
N ARG A 55 -7.08 -11.24 -17.64
CA ARG A 55 -6.17 -11.69 -16.57
C ARG A 55 -4.74 -11.97 -17.07
N ILE A 56 -3.80 -11.12 -16.68
CA ILE A 56 -2.40 -11.52 -16.57
C ILE A 56 -1.97 -11.15 -15.15
N THR A 57 -1.64 -12.18 -14.39
CA THR A 57 -1.14 -12.14 -13.02
C THR A 57 0.25 -11.51 -12.98
N ALA A 58 0.41 -10.38 -12.28
CA ALA A 58 1.69 -9.96 -11.74
C ALA A 58 1.49 -8.99 -10.55
N ALA A 59 1.80 -9.48 -9.35
CA ALA A 59 2.12 -8.65 -8.18
C ALA A 59 3.62 -8.30 -8.25
N PRO A 60 4.13 -7.18 -7.66
CA PRO A 60 4.09 -7.00 -6.21
C PRO A 60 3.73 -5.56 -5.75
N VAL A 61 3.13 -5.49 -4.57
CA VAL A 61 2.75 -4.24 -3.88
C VAL A 61 3.97 -3.77 -3.07
N PRO A 62 4.56 -2.58 -3.33
CA PRO A 62 5.63 -2.07 -2.48
C PRO A 62 4.99 -1.22 -1.37
N GLY A 63 4.82 -1.76 -0.16
CA GLY A 63 4.44 -0.88 0.95
C GLY A 63 3.90 -1.47 2.24
N ARG A 64 3.71 -2.79 2.37
CA ARG A 64 3.43 -3.35 3.70
C ARG A 64 4.77 -3.56 4.41
N LYS A 65 5.09 -2.69 5.38
CA LYS A 65 6.12 -3.00 6.37
C LYS A 65 5.62 -4.16 7.21
N GLU A 66 6.00 -5.37 6.82
CA GLU A 66 5.94 -6.53 7.68
C GLU A 66 6.95 -6.28 8.81
N VAL A 67 6.44 -6.10 10.04
CA VAL A 67 7.28 -6.05 11.23
C VAL A 67 7.76 -7.47 11.53
N PRO A 68 9.07 -7.77 11.53
CA PRO A 68 9.56 -9.06 11.99
C PRO A 68 9.54 -9.05 13.53
N SER A 69 8.51 -9.66 14.13
CA SER A 69 8.52 -9.96 15.56
C SER A 69 9.50 -11.12 15.81
N ARG A 70 10.77 -10.77 16.06
CA ARG A 70 11.75 -11.67 16.66
C ARG A 70 11.43 -11.84 18.14
N ARG A 71 10.83 -12.97 18.51
CA ARG A 71 11.06 -13.59 19.82
C ARG A 71 11.19 -15.09 19.65
N GLY A 72 12.43 -15.54 19.45
CA GLY A 72 12.79 -16.92 19.73
C GLY A 72 13.02 -17.08 21.24
N ARG A 73 12.46 -18.15 21.83
CA ARG A 73 13.21 -19.03 22.72
C ARG A 73 12.50 -20.36 22.89
N SER A 74 13.24 -21.41 22.54
CA SER A 74 12.91 -22.83 22.53
C SER A 74 12.43 -23.37 23.88
N ARG A 75 11.49 -24.33 23.87
CA ARG A 75 11.59 -25.53 24.69
C ARG A 75 11.13 -26.76 23.90
N SER A 76 12.08 -27.68 23.84
CA SER A 76 12.10 -29.05 23.35
C SER A 76 10.89 -29.94 23.69
N ALA A 77 10.70 -30.94 22.80
CA ALA A 77 10.39 -32.35 23.08
C ALA A 77 9.05 -32.88 22.53
N LEU A 78 9.12 -33.56 21.39
CA LEU A 78 8.25 -34.68 21.06
C LEU A 78 9.15 -35.89 20.82
N PRO A 79 8.86 -37.03 21.46
CA PRO A 79 8.90 -38.25 20.66
C PRO A 79 7.65 -39.14 20.80
N LYS A 80 7.10 -39.46 19.63
CA LYS A 80 6.65 -40.76 19.12
C LYS A 80 5.94 -41.71 20.10
N SER A 81 4.61 -41.72 20.04
CA SER A 81 3.77 -42.90 20.31
C SER A 81 2.37 -42.66 19.74
N LEU A 82 2.11 -43.06 18.48
CA LEU A 82 0.80 -43.56 18.04
C LEU A 82 0.90 -44.15 16.62
N ILE A 83 1.49 -45.33 16.50
CA ILE A 83 1.18 -46.30 15.45
C ILE A 83 0.97 -47.62 16.19
N GLU A 84 -0.14 -48.29 15.82
CA GLU A 84 -0.82 -49.46 16.41
C GLU A 84 -1.82 -49.18 17.54
#